data_AF-A0A820UZ32-F1
#
_entry.id   AF-A0A820UZ32-F1
#
_cell.length_a   1.000
_cell.length_b   1.000
_cell.length_c   1.000
_cell.angle_alpha   90.00
_cell.angle_beta   90.00
_cell.angle_gamma   90.00
#
_symmetry.space_group_name_H-M   'P 1'
#
loop_
_entity.id
_entity.type
_entity.pdbx_description
1 polymer ?
#
loop_
_entity_poly.entity_id
_entity_poly.type
_entity_poly.pdbx_seq_one_letter_code
_entity_poly.pdbx_strand_id
1 'polypeptide(L)'
;ECIKEERKIISQFNGQDILYHYRNAEISRQRHVLNNKDNCLLLQLYSDDLGVVNPLMGKNATHKLTTFYFSIDDLPARLSSSLNSVYLLLLYYTKDFQDENNRRIIFAQLNQDLRNLEDDGLILPGDTVPTYFTISTLCTDNLAAHELGGFICAFNSGHCCRYCLTHHRDMKNIYKESQTLIRTAASHDLQVKQIQNVHADKSMYGISEISVLSNLPSFHPITSLPPDIMHDILEGIMPKLTSCLLHTIVSTRLCSAV
;
A
#
# COMPACT_ATOMS: atom_id res chain seq x y z
N GLU A 1 22.82 -2.00 -16.06
CA GLU A 1 23.53 -0.69 -16.08
C GLU A 1 22.66 0.48 -15.64
N CYS A 2 21.51 0.76 -16.27
CA CYS A 2 20.65 1.90 -15.86
C CYS A 2 20.29 1.93 -14.36
N ILE A 3 19.95 0.78 -13.76
CA ILE A 3 19.68 0.67 -12.33
C ILE A 3 20.92 1.01 -11.48
N LYS A 4 22.12 0.64 -11.93
CA LYS A 4 23.37 0.95 -11.22
C LYS A 4 23.64 2.46 -11.22
N GLU A 5 23.36 3.13 -12.35
CA GLU A 5 23.45 4.58 -12.46
C GLU A 5 22.45 5.28 -11.54
N GLU A 6 21.18 4.84 -11.56
CA GLU A 6 20.13 5.39 -10.69
C GLU A 6 20.50 5.23 -9.21
N ARG A 7 21.01 4.06 -8.81
CA ARG A 7 21.49 3.82 -7.44
C ARG A 7 22.59 4.78 -7.00
N LYS A 8 23.50 5.16 -7.91
CA LYS A 8 24.54 6.16 -7.61
C LYS A 8 23.91 7.51 -7.32
N ILE A 9 22.91 7.94 -8.10
CA ILE A 9 22.16 9.18 -7.87
C ILE A 9 21.43 9.13 -6.53
N ILE A 10 20.66 8.05 -6.28
CA ILE A 10 19.94 7.84 -5.02
C ILE A 10 20.86 7.94 -3.80
N SER A 11 22.08 7.38 -3.90
CA SER A 11 23.04 7.38 -2.79
C SER A 11 23.55 8.76 -2.39
N GLN A 12 23.47 9.77 -3.27
CA GLN A 12 23.87 11.14 -2.96
C GLN A 12 22.97 11.81 -1.91
N PHE A 13 21.74 11.33 -1.78
CA PHE A 13 20.75 11.82 -0.82
C PHE A 13 20.77 11.04 0.50
N ASN A 14 21.64 10.05 0.66
CA ASN A 14 21.71 9.27 1.90
C ASN A 14 22.14 10.15 3.08
N GLY A 15 21.35 10.11 4.16
CA GLY A 15 21.62 10.90 5.37
C GLY A 15 21.29 12.39 5.24
N GLN A 16 20.71 12.81 4.12
CA GLN A 16 20.15 14.15 3.95
C GLN A 16 18.68 14.16 4.39
N ASP A 17 18.16 15.34 4.72
CA ASP A 17 16.74 15.56 4.99
C ASP A 17 15.94 15.68 3.67
N ILE A 18 16.20 14.77 2.72
CA ILE A 18 15.58 14.73 1.40
C ILE A 18 15.19 13.28 1.10
N LEU A 19 13.88 13.06 0.93
CA LEU A 19 13.34 11.78 0.48
C LEU A 19 13.24 11.79 -1.05
N TYR A 20 14.33 11.41 -1.73
CA TYR A 20 14.35 11.28 -3.19
C TYR A 20 13.78 9.93 -3.66
N HIS A 21 14.11 8.85 -2.96
CA HIS A 21 13.68 7.49 -3.30
C HIS A 21 13.35 6.68 -2.03
N TYR A 22 12.57 5.60 -2.15
CA TYR A 22 12.24 4.72 -1.00
C TYR A 22 13.48 4.26 -0.24
N ARG A 23 14.60 4.04 -0.94
CA ARG A 23 15.90 3.70 -0.32
C ARG A 23 16.43 4.75 0.64
N ASN A 24 16.08 6.03 0.49
CA ASN A 24 16.46 7.08 1.43
C ASN A 24 15.53 7.14 2.66
N ALA A 25 14.36 6.49 2.60
CA ALA A 25 13.41 6.48 3.71
C ALA A 25 13.96 5.73 4.93
N GLU A 26 13.59 6.17 6.13
CA GLU A 26 14.01 5.49 7.36
C GLU A 26 13.56 4.03 7.42
N ILE A 27 12.41 3.76 6.82
CA ILE A 27 11.75 2.45 6.77
C ILE A 27 12.55 1.43 5.94
N SER A 28 13.31 1.89 4.95
CA SER A 28 14.15 1.02 4.12
C SER A 28 15.30 0.44 4.95
N ARG A 29 15.85 1.23 5.88
CA ARG A 29 16.95 0.84 6.78
C ARG A 29 16.56 -0.30 7.72
N GLN A 30 15.26 -0.49 7.96
CA GLN A 30 14.73 -1.55 8.81
C GLN A 30 14.56 -2.89 8.03
N ARG A 31 14.71 -2.88 6.70
CA ARG A 31 14.53 -4.08 5.87
C ARG A 31 15.80 -4.93 5.85
N HIS A 32 15.73 -6.11 6.44
CA HIS A 32 16.86 -7.04 6.54
C HIS A 32 17.46 -7.41 5.18
N VAL A 33 16.62 -7.63 4.15
CA VAL A 33 17.09 -8.02 2.80
C VAL A 33 17.95 -6.92 2.18
N LEU A 34 17.55 -5.66 2.30
CA LEU A 34 18.30 -4.51 1.76
C LEU A 34 19.66 -4.31 2.42
N ASN A 35 19.80 -4.70 3.70
CA ASN A 35 21.04 -4.53 4.45
C ASN A 35 22.03 -5.69 4.25
N ASN A 36 21.56 -6.87 3.86
CA ASN A 36 22.39 -8.09 3.78
C ASN A 36 22.64 -8.59 2.36
N LYS A 37 21.93 -8.06 1.37
CA LYS A 37 22.02 -8.50 -0.04
C LYS A 37 22.31 -7.30 -0.95
N ASP A 38 23.57 -7.18 -1.39
CA ASP A 38 24.02 -6.06 -2.23
C ASP A 38 23.26 -5.94 -3.56
N ASN A 39 22.80 -7.08 -4.11
CA ASN A 39 22.05 -7.13 -5.35
C ASN A 39 20.54 -7.37 -5.10
N CYS A 40 19.90 -6.49 -4.33
CA CYS A 40 18.46 -6.56 -4.06
C CYS A 40 17.69 -5.45 -4.77
N LEU A 41 16.68 -5.80 -5.57
CA LEU A 41 15.76 -4.87 -6.25
C LEU A 41 14.48 -4.64 -5.44
N LEU A 42 13.94 -3.42 -5.54
CA LEU A 42 12.67 -3.06 -4.91
C LEU A 42 11.50 -3.29 -5.85
N LEU A 43 10.47 -3.98 -5.35
CA LEU A 43 9.19 -4.20 -6.01
C LEU A 43 8.11 -3.36 -5.33
N GLN A 44 7.50 -2.46 -6.08
CA GLN A 44 6.27 -1.81 -5.64
C GLN A 44 5.08 -2.57 -6.20
N LEU A 45 4.20 -3.00 -5.32
CA LEU A 45 2.97 -3.68 -5.66
C LEU A 45 1.83 -2.67 -5.75
N TYR A 46 0.89 -2.94 -6.63
CA TYR A 46 -0.35 -2.18 -6.77
C TYR A 46 -1.54 -3.13 -6.80
N SER A 47 -2.67 -2.69 -6.24
CA SER A 47 -3.93 -3.41 -6.38
C SER A 47 -5.05 -2.45 -6.74
N ASP A 48 -5.82 -2.81 -7.77
CA ASP A 48 -7.00 -2.07 -8.23
C ASP A 48 -8.10 -3.02 -8.72
N ASP A 49 -9.35 -2.56 -8.67
CA ASP A 49 -10.54 -3.32 -9.04
C ASP A 49 -11.02 -2.94 -10.45
N LEU A 50 -11.08 -3.94 -11.33
CA LEU A 50 -11.57 -3.81 -12.69
C LEU A 50 -13.01 -4.32 -12.81
N GLY A 51 -13.95 -3.43 -13.15
CA GLY A 51 -15.32 -3.81 -13.51
C GLY A 51 -15.37 -4.43 -14.92
N VAL A 52 -15.79 -5.70 -15.02
CA VAL A 52 -15.76 -6.45 -16.30
C VAL A 52 -17.04 -6.24 -17.12
N VAL A 53 -18.15 -5.92 -16.48
CA VAL A 53 -19.45 -5.74 -17.14
C VAL A 53 -19.94 -4.30 -17.02
N ASN A 54 -20.12 -3.68 -18.18
CA ASN A 54 -20.60 -2.32 -18.42
C ASN A 54 -19.63 -1.17 -18.00
N PRO A 55 -18.93 -0.54 -18.97
CA PRO A 55 -17.99 0.56 -18.71
C PRO A 55 -18.64 1.81 -18.10
N LEU A 56 -19.97 1.91 -18.12
CA LEU A 56 -20.71 3.04 -17.57
C LEU A 56 -21.04 2.89 -16.08
N MET A 57 -20.87 1.69 -15.49
CA MET A 57 -21.29 1.41 -14.11
C MET A 57 -20.24 1.76 -13.04
N GLY A 58 -19.05 2.21 -13.44
CA GLY A 58 -18.00 2.70 -12.53
C GLY A 58 -17.84 1.84 -11.27
N LYS A 59 -17.95 2.47 -10.09
CA LYS A 59 -17.78 1.83 -8.77
C LYS A 59 -18.83 0.75 -8.43
N ASN A 60 -19.97 0.72 -9.14
CA ASN A 60 -21.10 -0.16 -8.87
C ASN A 60 -21.13 -1.42 -9.76
N ALA A 61 -20.03 -1.75 -10.44
CA ALA A 61 -19.93 -2.98 -11.23
C ALA A 61 -20.20 -4.21 -10.35
N THR A 62 -21.15 -5.05 -10.77
CA THR A 62 -21.56 -6.27 -10.05
C THR A 62 -20.55 -7.41 -10.17
N HIS A 63 -19.75 -7.39 -11.24
CA HIS A 63 -18.66 -8.34 -11.49
C HIS A 63 -17.36 -7.57 -11.60
N LYS A 64 -16.53 -7.70 -10.56
CA LYS A 64 -15.23 -7.07 -10.45
C LYS A 64 -14.14 -8.14 -10.40
N LEU A 65 -13.04 -7.87 -11.08
CA LEU A 65 -11.79 -8.60 -10.92
C LEU A 65 -10.83 -7.70 -10.18
N THR A 66 -10.24 -8.18 -9.10
CA THR A 66 -9.14 -7.49 -8.46
C THR A 66 -7.85 -7.86 -9.18
N THR A 67 -7.10 -6.83 -9.57
CA THR A 67 -5.85 -6.92 -10.31
C THR A 67 -4.71 -6.52 -9.41
N PHE A 68 -3.68 -7.36 -9.33
CA PHE A 68 -2.43 -7.04 -8.68
C PHE A 68 -1.36 -6.83 -9.74
N TYR A 69 -0.64 -5.72 -9.64
CA TYR A 69 0.50 -5.40 -10.49
C TYR A 69 1.76 -5.22 -9.67
N PHE A 70 2.90 -5.25 -10.34
CA PHE A 70 4.15 -4.78 -9.77
C PHE A 70 4.94 -3.91 -10.76
N SER A 71 5.73 -2.99 -10.21
CA SER A 71 6.80 -2.29 -10.91
C SER A 71 8.12 -2.45 -10.16
N ILE A 72 9.23 -2.20 -10.84
CA ILE A 72 10.56 -2.17 -10.22
C ILE A 72 10.89 -0.72 -9.88
N ASP A 73 10.97 -0.39 -8.60
CA ASP A 73 11.20 0.99 -8.13
C ASP A 73 12.57 1.52 -8.49
N ASP A 74 13.56 0.63 -8.52
CA ASP A 74 14.95 0.99 -8.85
C ASP A 74 15.15 1.38 -10.32
N LEU A 75 14.10 1.31 -11.15
CA LEU A 75 14.16 1.80 -12.52
C LEU A 75 14.17 3.34 -12.53
N PRO A 76 15.03 3.97 -13.36
CA PRO A 76 14.99 5.41 -13.58
C PRO A 76 13.58 5.91 -13.94
N ALA A 77 13.21 7.09 -13.44
CA ALA A 77 11.88 7.69 -13.64
C ALA A 77 11.41 7.72 -15.11
N ARG A 78 12.34 7.92 -16.05
CA ARG A 78 12.08 7.94 -17.50
C ARG A 78 11.61 6.58 -18.07
N LEU A 79 11.91 5.48 -17.38
CA LEU A 79 11.52 4.12 -17.76
C LEU A 79 10.26 3.70 -17.01
N SER A 80 10.18 3.99 -15.71
CA SER A 80 9.03 3.64 -14.87
C SER A 80 7.76 4.40 -15.21
N SER A 81 7.84 5.54 -15.91
CA SER A 81 6.67 6.28 -16.41
C SER A 81 5.93 5.58 -17.56
N SER A 82 6.46 4.49 -18.10
CA SER A 82 5.83 3.71 -19.18
C SER A 82 4.94 2.61 -18.62
N LEU A 83 3.75 2.43 -19.21
CA LEU A 83 2.88 1.29 -18.90
C LEU A 83 3.54 -0.06 -19.19
N ASN A 84 4.58 -0.09 -20.03
CA ASN A 84 5.38 -1.30 -20.29
C ASN A 84 6.25 -1.74 -19.10
N SER A 85 6.33 -0.92 -18.05
CA SER A 85 7.05 -1.22 -16.80
C SER A 85 6.12 -1.59 -15.64
N VAL A 86 4.85 -1.84 -15.94
CA VAL A 86 3.84 -2.37 -15.01
C VAL A 86 3.49 -3.79 -15.43
N TYR A 87 3.69 -4.75 -14.54
CA TYR A 87 3.53 -6.17 -14.82
C TYR A 87 2.39 -6.75 -14.00
N LEU A 88 1.51 -7.53 -14.63
CA LEU A 88 0.45 -8.24 -13.93
C LEU A 88 1.06 -9.37 -13.08
N LEU A 89 0.63 -9.44 -11.82
CA LEU A 89 1.11 -10.39 -10.82
C LEU A 89 0.05 -11.44 -10.48
N LEU A 90 -1.18 -10.99 -10.22
CA LEU A 90 -2.28 -11.84 -9.78
C LEU A 90 -3.61 -11.22 -10.23
N LEU A 91 -4.57 -12.09 -10.58
CA LEU A 91 -5.93 -11.71 -10.94
C LEU A 91 -6.89 -12.67 -10.23
N TYR A 92 -7.88 -12.13 -9.53
CA TYR A 92 -8.94 -12.94 -8.91
C TYR A 92 -10.28 -12.23 -8.97
N TYR A 93 -11.36 -13.00 -8.79
CA TYR A 93 -12.71 -12.44 -8.71
C TYR A 93 -12.94 -11.84 -7.32
N THR A 94 -13.27 -10.55 -7.25
CA THR A 94 -13.32 -9.79 -5.99
C THR A 94 -14.25 -10.42 -4.94
N LYS A 95 -15.35 -11.07 -5.38
CA LYS A 95 -16.28 -11.74 -4.46
C LYS A 95 -15.67 -12.97 -3.80
N ASP A 96 -14.76 -13.66 -4.46
CA ASP A 96 -14.14 -14.87 -3.89
C ASP A 96 -13.25 -14.51 -2.70
N PHE A 97 -12.69 -13.30 -2.67
CA PHE A 97 -11.84 -12.81 -1.58
C PHE A 97 -12.58 -12.61 -0.24
N GLN A 98 -13.91 -12.48 -0.29
CA GLN A 98 -14.75 -12.32 0.91
C GLN A 98 -14.81 -13.62 1.75
N ASP A 99 -14.55 -14.78 1.12
CA ASP A 99 -14.38 -16.05 1.83
C ASP A 99 -12.92 -16.20 2.31
N GLU A 100 -12.75 -16.53 3.59
CA GLU A 100 -11.43 -16.66 4.22
C GLU A 100 -10.58 -17.79 3.60
N ASN A 101 -11.19 -18.92 3.24
CA ASN A 101 -10.45 -20.04 2.66
C ASN A 101 -9.96 -19.69 1.26
N ASN A 102 -10.82 -19.07 0.44
CA ASN A 102 -10.45 -18.58 -0.88
C ASN A 102 -9.32 -17.56 -0.80
N ARG A 103 -9.44 -16.56 0.09
CA ARG A 103 -8.40 -15.55 0.31
C ARG A 103 -7.05 -16.18 0.63
N ARG A 104 -7.04 -17.17 1.54
CA ARG A 104 -5.83 -17.93 1.88
C ARG A 104 -5.25 -18.68 0.69
N ILE A 105 -6.08 -19.33 -0.13
CA ILE A 105 -5.64 -20.08 -1.31
C ILE A 105 -5.05 -19.16 -2.37
N ILE A 106 -5.74 -18.06 -2.68
CA ILE A 106 -5.32 -17.06 -3.67
C ILE A 106 -3.94 -16.51 -3.34
N PHE A 107 -3.69 -16.17 -2.07
CA PHE A 107 -2.44 -15.57 -1.63
C PHE A 107 -1.37 -16.59 -1.25
N ALA A 108 -1.67 -17.88 -1.13
CA ALA A 108 -0.68 -18.89 -0.76
C ALA A 108 0.45 -18.97 -1.80
N GLN A 109 0.10 -19.06 -3.09
CA GLN A 109 1.10 -19.13 -4.16
C GLN A 109 1.88 -17.83 -4.30
N LEU A 110 1.18 -16.69 -4.27
CA LEU A 110 1.81 -15.38 -4.36
C LEU A 110 2.83 -15.15 -3.23
N ASN A 111 2.46 -15.48 -1.98
CA ASN A 111 3.39 -15.38 -0.84
C ASN A 111 4.60 -16.31 -1.03
N GLN A 112 4.40 -17.53 -1.52
CA GLN A 112 5.51 -18.45 -1.73
C GLN A 112 6.48 -17.92 -2.79
N ASP A 113 5.96 -17.41 -3.91
CA ASP A 113 6.80 -16.88 -4.98
C ASP A 113 7.58 -15.64 -4.52
N LEU A 114 6.91 -14.69 -3.87
CA LEU A 114 7.56 -13.49 -3.30
C LEU A 114 8.60 -13.86 -2.24
N ARG A 115 8.32 -14.87 -1.41
CA ARG A 115 9.27 -15.35 -0.40
C ARG A 115 10.51 -15.96 -1.03
N ASN A 116 10.36 -16.76 -2.09
CA ASN A 116 11.50 -17.30 -2.84
C ASN A 116 12.33 -16.18 -3.46
N LEU A 117 11.70 -15.10 -3.95
CA LEU A 117 12.42 -13.94 -4.48
C LEU A 117 13.22 -13.18 -3.39
N GLU A 118 12.73 -13.15 -2.16
CA GLU A 118 13.41 -12.53 -1.01
C GLU A 118 14.58 -13.39 -0.47
N ASP A 119 14.35 -14.69 -0.32
CA ASP A 119 15.28 -15.60 0.36
C ASP A 119 16.34 -16.18 -0.61
N ASP A 120 15.90 -16.65 -1.78
CA ASP A 120 16.74 -17.36 -2.77
C ASP A 120 17.18 -16.43 -3.91
N GLY A 121 16.31 -15.51 -4.33
CA GLY A 121 16.51 -14.63 -5.47
C GLY A 121 16.44 -15.35 -6.82
N LEU A 122 16.79 -14.65 -7.90
CA LEU A 122 16.83 -15.17 -9.26
C LEU A 122 18.18 -14.89 -9.92
N ILE A 123 18.74 -15.90 -10.58
CA ILE A 123 19.90 -15.71 -11.45
C ILE A 123 19.38 -15.19 -12.79
N LEU A 124 19.62 -13.91 -13.06
CA LEU A 124 19.19 -13.28 -14.30
C LEU A 124 20.09 -13.71 -15.47
N PRO A 125 19.59 -13.70 -16.72
CA PRO A 125 20.39 -14.06 -17.89
C PRO A 125 21.67 -13.22 -17.99
N GLY A 126 22.83 -13.88 -17.94
CA GLY A 126 24.14 -13.24 -18.02
C GLY A 126 24.79 -12.91 -16.67
N ASP A 127 24.06 -13.07 -15.56
CA ASP A 127 24.60 -12.90 -14.21
C ASP A 127 25.10 -14.23 -13.63
N THR A 128 26.10 -14.16 -12.77
CA THR A 128 26.65 -15.31 -12.01
C THR A 128 26.19 -15.34 -10.56
N VAL A 129 25.59 -14.24 -10.10
CA VAL A 129 25.11 -14.06 -8.73
C VAL A 129 23.60 -13.83 -8.75
N PRO A 130 22.87 -14.33 -7.74
CA PRO A 130 21.43 -14.09 -7.66
C PRO A 130 21.14 -12.60 -7.45
N THR A 131 20.06 -12.15 -8.08
CA THR A 131 19.38 -10.89 -7.79
C THR A 131 18.21 -11.19 -6.87
N TYR A 132 18.18 -10.54 -5.71
CA TYR A 132 17.10 -10.66 -4.74
C TYR A 132 16.04 -9.59 -4.99
N PHE A 133 14.83 -9.82 -4.50
CA PHE A 133 13.75 -8.85 -4.61
C PHE A 133 13.07 -8.68 -3.26
N THR A 134 12.62 -7.47 -2.96
CA THR A 134 11.91 -7.16 -1.71
C THR A 134 10.80 -6.17 -2.01
N ILE A 135 9.68 -6.28 -1.31
CA ILE A 135 8.59 -5.32 -1.45
C ILE A 135 9.02 -4.00 -0.82
N SER A 136 8.84 -2.90 -1.55
CA SER A 136 8.92 -1.54 -1.00
C SER A 136 7.59 -1.18 -0.35
N THR A 137 6.53 -1.13 -1.15
CA THR A 137 5.18 -0.73 -0.75
C THR A 137 4.12 -1.49 -1.56
N LEU A 138 2.93 -1.61 -1.00
CA LEU A 138 1.71 -2.03 -1.67
C LEU A 138 0.74 -0.84 -1.71
N CYS A 139 0.63 -0.20 -2.87
CA CYS A 139 -0.27 0.93 -3.08
C CYS A 139 -1.64 0.43 -3.54
N THR A 140 -2.68 0.85 -2.85
CA THR A 140 -4.05 0.45 -3.17
C THR A 140 -5.03 1.41 -2.50
N ASP A 141 -6.29 1.37 -2.92
CA ASP A 141 -7.34 2.19 -2.34
C ASP A 141 -7.53 1.87 -0.83
N ASN A 142 -8.25 2.75 -0.12
CA ASN A 142 -8.36 2.60 1.33
C ASN A 142 -9.10 1.32 1.77
N LEU A 143 -10.05 0.83 0.96
CA LEU A 143 -10.81 -0.38 1.29
C LEU A 143 -9.93 -1.62 1.13
N ALA A 144 -9.28 -1.77 -0.02
CA ALA A 144 -8.36 -2.86 -0.30
C ALA A 144 -7.16 -2.84 0.67
N ALA A 145 -6.64 -1.67 1.05
CA ALA A 145 -5.58 -1.58 2.06
C ALA A 145 -6.02 -2.13 3.42
N HIS A 146 -7.27 -1.90 3.81
CA HIS A 146 -7.84 -2.46 5.03
C HIS A 146 -8.02 -3.97 4.92
N GLU A 147 -8.60 -4.45 3.82
CA GLU A 147 -8.83 -5.88 3.56
C GLU A 147 -7.51 -6.66 3.53
N LEU A 148 -6.51 -6.19 2.79
CA LEU A 148 -5.20 -6.83 2.67
C LEU A 148 -4.37 -6.72 3.95
N GLY A 149 -4.52 -5.61 4.68
CA GLY A 149 -3.84 -5.35 5.95
C GLY A 149 -4.44 -6.10 7.15
N GLY A 150 -5.64 -6.69 7.02
CA GLY A 150 -6.35 -7.34 8.12
C GLY A 150 -7.05 -6.37 9.07
N PHE A 151 -7.33 -5.15 8.62
CA PHE A 151 -8.06 -4.13 9.39
C PHE A 151 -9.57 -4.26 9.19
N ILE A 152 -10.34 -3.70 10.12
CA ILE A 152 -11.80 -3.63 9.95
C ILE A 152 -12.17 -2.76 8.74
N CYS A 153 -13.10 -3.22 7.92
CA CYS A 153 -13.62 -2.46 6.77
C CYS A 153 -14.87 -1.64 7.14
N ALA A 154 -14.95 -1.17 8.38
CA ALA A 154 -16.00 -0.30 8.88
C ALA A 154 -15.42 1.09 9.15
N PHE A 155 -15.76 2.07 8.30
CA PHE A 155 -15.15 3.40 8.34
C PHE A 155 -15.88 4.43 9.20
N ASN A 156 -17.09 4.10 9.67
CA ASN A 156 -17.97 5.03 10.40
C ASN A 156 -18.09 4.69 11.91
N SER A 157 -17.24 3.81 12.44
CA SER A 157 -17.29 3.38 13.84
C SER A 157 -15.95 2.82 14.31
N GLY A 158 -15.77 2.72 15.64
CA GLY A 158 -14.61 2.06 16.26
C GLY A 158 -13.27 2.69 15.89
N HIS A 159 -12.22 1.87 15.88
CA HIS A 159 -10.86 2.25 15.50
C HIS A 159 -10.62 2.04 13.99
N CYS A 160 -11.26 2.85 13.15
CA CYS A 160 -11.26 2.69 11.71
C CYS A 160 -10.02 3.25 10.97
N CYS A 161 -9.01 3.76 11.67
CA CYS A 161 -7.79 4.28 11.05
C CYS A 161 -6.67 3.23 11.10
N ARG A 162 -5.99 3.03 9.96
CA ARG A 162 -4.80 2.17 9.82
C ARG A 162 -3.49 2.81 10.28
N TYR A 163 -3.48 4.11 10.54
CA TYR A 163 -2.30 4.85 11.02
C TYR A 163 -2.34 5.14 12.52
N CYS A 164 -3.53 5.24 13.12
CA CYS A 164 -3.67 5.61 14.52
C CYS A 164 -4.80 4.86 15.21
N LEU A 165 -4.80 4.90 16.55
CA LEU A 165 -5.81 4.26 17.40
C LEU A 165 -6.86 5.26 17.89
N THR A 166 -7.04 6.40 17.23
CA THR A 166 -8.15 7.30 17.56
C THR A 166 -9.49 6.60 17.26
N HIS A 167 -10.44 6.71 18.18
CA HIS A 167 -11.80 6.21 17.98
C HIS A 167 -12.57 7.16 17.06
N HIS A 168 -13.39 6.64 16.14
CA HIS A 168 -14.11 7.40 15.11
C HIS A 168 -14.84 8.65 15.65
N ARG A 169 -15.51 8.52 16.81
CA ARG A 169 -16.23 9.64 17.47
C ARG A 169 -15.34 10.86 17.79
N ASP A 170 -14.05 10.63 17.99
CA ASP A 170 -13.07 11.61 18.44
C ASP A 170 -12.21 12.14 17.28
N MET A 171 -12.19 11.47 16.12
CA MET A 171 -11.36 11.83 14.95
C MET A 171 -11.54 13.27 14.47
N LYS A 172 -12.76 13.81 14.54
CA LYS A 172 -13.06 15.20 14.14
C LYS A 172 -12.30 16.27 14.94
N ASN A 173 -11.75 15.89 16.10
CA ASN A 173 -11.02 16.78 17.00
C ASN A 173 -9.50 16.56 16.95
N ILE A 174 -9.00 15.67 16.08
CA ILE A 174 -7.59 15.35 15.92
C ILE A 174 -7.05 16.06 14.68
N TYR A 175 -6.06 16.93 14.88
CA TYR A 175 -5.44 17.72 13.80
C TYR A 175 -3.92 17.56 13.74
N LYS A 176 -3.33 16.93 14.76
CA LYS A 176 -1.88 16.67 14.85
C LYS A 176 -1.65 15.25 15.30
N GLU A 177 -0.58 14.64 14.80
CA GLU A 177 -0.17 13.28 15.22
C GLU A 177 0.06 13.19 16.73
N SER A 178 0.58 14.25 17.36
CA SER A 178 0.79 14.32 18.82
C SER A 178 -0.48 14.24 19.66
N GLN A 179 -1.68 14.37 19.05
CA GLN A 179 -2.97 14.29 19.73
C GLN A 179 -3.58 12.88 19.69
N THR A 180 -2.93 11.94 19.00
CA THR A 180 -3.40 10.56 18.86
C THR A 180 -2.28 9.58 19.19
N LEU A 181 -2.66 8.36 19.54
CA LEU A 181 -1.73 7.25 19.58
C LEU A 181 -1.52 6.71 18.16
N ILE A 182 -0.31 6.87 17.62
CA ILE A 182 0.09 6.32 16.32
C ILE A 182 0.34 4.81 16.46
N ARG A 183 -0.10 4.04 15.46
CA ARG A 183 0.18 2.61 15.41
C ARG A 183 1.65 2.39 15.06
N THR A 184 2.31 1.55 15.83
CA THR A 184 3.66 1.06 15.53
C THR A 184 3.60 -0.41 15.12
N ALA A 185 4.60 -0.89 14.37
CA ALA A 185 4.69 -2.31 14.02
C ALA A 185 4.66 -3.22 15.26
N ALA A 186 5.47 -2.91 16.27
CA ALA A 186 5.49 -3.65 17.52
C ALA A 186 4.13 -3.66 18.26
N SER A 187 3.44 -2.51 18.33
CA SER A 187 2.12 -2.46 18.96
C SER A 187 1.07 -3.24 18.15
N HIS A 188 1.15 -3.18 16.82
CA HIS A 188 0.25 -3.89 15.93
C HIS A 188 0.41 -5.40 16.08
N ASP A 189 1.65 -5.91 16.09
CA ASP A 189 1.93 -7.34 16.28
C ASP A 189 1.41 -7.88 17.62
N LEU A 190 1.51 -7.08 18.69
CA LEU A 190 0.94 -7.44 19.98
C LEU A 190 -0.59 -7.52 19.91
N GLN A 191 -1.23 -6.53 19.26
CA GLN A 191 -2.69 -6.48 19.09
C GLN A 191 -3.21 -7.64 18.25
N VAL A 192 -2.51 -7.98 17.15
CA VAL A 192 -2.81 -9.16 16.33
C VAL A 192 -2.74 -10.43 17.18
N LYS A 193 -1.69 -10.62 17.98
CA LYS A 193 -1.59 -11.78 18.89
C LYS A 193 -2.72 -11.84 19.92
N GLN A 194 -3.17 -10.68 20.42
CA GLN A 194 -4.25 -10.62 21.39
C GLN A 194 -5.60 -11.03 20.78
N ILE A 195 -5.92 -10.56 19.57
CA ILE A 195 -7.18 -10.94 18.90
C ILE A 195 -7.21 -12.41 18.45
N GLN A 196 -6.04 -13.04 18.26
CA GLN A 196 -5.96 -14.46 17.93
C GLN A 196 -6.10 -15.37 19.14
N ASN A 197 -5.51 -14.98 20.28
CA ASN A 197 -5.46 -15.83 21.48
C ASN A 197 -6.66 -15.64 22.41
N VAL A 198 -7.30 -14.49 22.35
CA VAL A 198 -8.47 -14.14 23.16
C VAL A 198 -9.64 -14.02 22.19
N HIS A 199 -10.84 -14.44 22.57
CA HIS A 199 -12.08 -13.98 21.93
C HIS A 199 -12.32 -12.48 22.21
N ALA A 200 -11.25 -11.66 22.14
CA ALA A 200 -11.30 -10.23 22.27
C ALA A 200 -12.13 -9.70 21.11
N ASP A 201 -12.96 -8.70 21.42
CA ASP A 201 -13.75 -8.03 20.41
C ASP A 201 -12.81 -7.43 19.36
N LYS A 202 -12.94 -7.87 18.10
CA LYS A 202 -12.19 -7.38 16.93
C LYS A 202 -12.27 -5.85 16.80
N SER A 203 -13.32 -5.26 17.38
CA SER A 203 -13.52 -3.80 17.42
C SER A 203 -12.49 -3.05 18.28
N MET A 204 -11.85 -3.72 19.26
CA MET A 204 -11.00 -3.09 20.27
C MET A 204 -9.80 -2.35 19.67
N TYR A 205 -9.21 -2.89 18.60
CA TYR A 205 -8.07 -2.29 17.92
C TYR A 205 -8.35 -1.99 16.46
N GLY A 206 -9.57 -2.24 15.97
CA GLY A 206 -9.90 -2.13 14.55
C GLY A 206 -9.11 -3.08 13.66
N ILE A 207 -8.79 -4.27 14.18
CA ILE A 207 -8.09 -5.34 13.47
C ILE A 207 -9.03 -6.55 13.42
N SER A 208 -9.33 -7.05 12.23
CA SER A 208 -10.25 -8.17 12.02
C SER A 208 -9.55 -9.51 11.96
N GLU A 209 -8.34 -9.55 11.41
CA GLU A 209 -7.57 -10.75 11.11
C GLU A 209 -6.08 -10.45 10.87
N ILE A 210 -5.28 -11.47 10.62
CA ILE A 210 -3.90 -11.30 10.16
C ILE A 210 -3.92 -10.89 8.68
N SER A 211 -3.02 -9.98 8.31
CA SER A 211 -2.81 -9.61 6.90
C SER A 211 -2.50 -10.81 6.00
N VAL A 212 -3.01 -10.78 4.77
CA VAL A 212 -2.78 -11.84 3.78
C VAL A 212 -1.33 -11.96 3.31
N LEU A 213 -0.51 -10.94 3.55
CA LEU A 213 0.92 -10.90 3.21
C LEU A 213 1.84 -11.01 4.44
N SER A 214 1.31 -11.43 5.60
CA SER A 214 2.07 -11.48 6.86
C SER A 214 3.27 -12.43 6.85
N ASN A 215 3.35 -13.34 5.87
CA ASN A 215 4.42 -14.32 5.77
C ASN A 215 5.69 -13.77 5.08
N LEU A 216 5.61 -12.55 4.53
CA LEU A 216 6.71 -11.90 3.84
C LEU A 216 7.51 -11.02 4.80
N PRO A 217 8.82 -11.27 5.00
CA PRO A 217 9.68 -10.40 5.79
C PRO A 217 9.70 -8.96 5.30
N SER A 218 9.52 -8.76 4.00
CA SER A 218 9.42 -7.43 3.37
C SER A 218 8.05 -6.77 3.46
N PHE A 219 7.06 -7.35 4.14
CA PHE A 219 5.74 -6.73 4.29
C PHE A 219 5.31 -6.62 5.75
N HIS A 220 4.83 -5.44 6.12
CA HIS A 220 4.12 -5.24 7.38
C HIS A 220 3.02 -4.18 7.17
N PRO A 221 1.76 -4.43 7.60
CA PRO A 221 0.62 -3.54 7.30
C PRO A 221 0.84 -2.07 7.68
N ILE A 222 1.49 -1.81 8.81
CA ILE A 222 1.76 -0.44 9.30
C ILE A 222 2.79 0.32 8.46
N THR A 223 3.74 -0.38 7.82
CA THR A 223 4.90 0.25 7.16
C THR A 223 4.86 0.12 5.64
N SER A 224 4.08 -0.82 5.12
CA SER A 224 4.12 -1.22 3.70
C SER A 224 2.86 -0.82 2.93
N LEU A 225 1.87 -0.23 3.60
CA LEU A 225 0.64 0.30 3.00
C LEU A 225 0.65 1.82 3.11
N PRO A 226 1.19 2.56 2.12
CA PRO A 226 1.10 4.03 2.07
C PRO A 226 -0.30 4.50 1.60
N PRO A 227 -0.67 5.78 1.82
CA PRO A 227 -1.86 6.37 1.21
C PRO A 227 -1.75 6.34 -0.32
N ASP A 228 -2.89 6.27 -0.99
CA ASP A 228 -2.93 6.30 -2.45
C ASP A 228 -3.26 7.72 -2.90
N ILE A 229 -2.26 8.42 -3.43
CA ILE A 229 -2.43 9.81 -3.88
C ILE A 229 -3.52 9.95 -4.95
N MET A 230 -3.70 8.95 -5.83
CA MET A 230 -4.72 8.99 -6.87
C MET A 230 -6.10 8.94 -6.24
N HIS A 231 -6.36 7.93 -5.41
CA HIS A 231 -7.68 7.73 -4.81
C HIS A 231 -8.00 8.75 -3.69
N ASP A 232 -7.02 9.08 -2.84
CA ASP A 232 -7.23 9.91 -1.66
C ASP A 232 -7.22 11.41 -2.01
N ILE A 233 -6.30 11.83 -2.89
CA ILE A 233 -6.12 13.25 -3.24
C ILE A 233 -6.78 13.58 -4.57
N LEU A 234 -6.35 12.94 -5.67
CA LEU A 234 -6.74 13.33 -7.03
C LEU A 234 -8.24 13.08 -7.29
N GLU A 235 -8.74 11.90 -6.91
CA GLU A 235 -10.16 11.53 -7.01
C GLU A 235 -10.95 11.85 -5.74
N GLY A 236 -10.27 11.94 -4.60
CA GLY A 236 -10.88 12.12 -3.29
C GLY A 236 -11.13 13.57 -2.93
N ILE A 237 -10.15 14.21 -2.28
CA ILE A 237 -10.34 15.53 -1.66
C ILE A 237 -10.33 16.68 -2.67
N MET A 238 -9.51 16.59 -3.72
CA MET A 238 -9.29 17.70 -4.64
C MET A 238 -10.55 18.08 -5.43
N PRO A 239 -11.37 17.15 -5.97
CA PRO A 239 -12.61 17.51 -6.63
C PRO A 239 -13.61 18.21 -5.69
N LYS A 240 -13.66 17.79 -4.42
CA LYS A 240 -14.54 18.39 -3.39
C LYS A 240 -14.10 19.81 -3.06
N LEU A 241 -12.80 20.01 -2.82
CA LEU A 241 -12.23 21.33 -2.55
C LEU A 241 -12.45 22.28 -3.73
N THR A 242 -12.16 21.83 -4.95
CA THR A 242 -12.39 22.63 -6.17
C THR A 242 -13.85 23.02 -6.32
N SER A 243 -14.79 22.09 -6.08
CA SER A 243 -16.23 22.39 -6.10
C SER A 243 -16.63 23.45 -5.06
N CYS A 244 -16.17 23.32 -3.82
CA CYS A 244 -16.42 24.31 -2.76
C CYS A 244 -15.83 25.69 -3.10
N LEU A 245 -14.62 25.72 -3.64
CA LEU A 245 -13.95 26.96 -4.05
C LEU A 245 -14.73 27.65 -5.18
N LEU A 246 -15.10 26.91 -6.23
CA LEU A 246 -15.90 27.44 -7.34
C LEU A 246 -17.26 27.97 -6.86
N HIS A 247 -17.96 27.22 -6.00
CA HIS A 247 -19.22 27.68 -5.42
C HIS A 247 -19.04 28.97 -4.59
N THR A 248 -17.93 29.08 -3.85
CA THR A 248 -17.61 30.28 -3.08
C THR A 248 -17.34 31.46 -4.01
N ILE A 249 -16.54 31.29 -5.05
CA ILE A 249 -16.22 32.34 -6.04
C ILE A 249 -17.49 32.87 -6.71
N VAL A 250 -18.40 31.96 -7.12
CA VAL A 250 -19.68 32.34 -7.74
C VAL A 250 -20.60 33.04 -6.76
N SER A 251 -20.78 32.49 -5.55
CA SER A 251 -21.71 33.06 -4.56
C SER A 251 -21.25 34.42 -4.01
N THR A 252 -19.94 34.63 -3.90
CA THR A 252 -19.34 35.91 -3.48
C THR A 252 -19.12 36.90 -4.63
N ARG A 253 -19.42 36.51 -5.87
CA ARG A 253 -19.18 37.31 -7.09
C ARG A 253 -17.72 37.79 -7.23
N LEU A 254 -16.76 37.01 -6.72
CA LEU A 254 -15.33 37.34 -6.83
C LEU A 254 -14.82 37.31 -8.28
N CYS A 255 -15.56 36.65 -9.18
CA CYS A 255 -15.37 36.76 -10.62
C CYS A 255 -16.68 37.19 -11.28
N SER A 256 -16.68 38.37 -11.91
CA SER A 256 -17.74 38.76 -12.86
C SER A 256 -17.46 38.08 -14.20
N ALA A 257 -18.44 37.38 -14.76
CA ALA A 257 -18.39 37.03 -16.18
C ALA A 257 -18.29 38.35 -16.97
N VAL A 258 -17.18 38.53 -17.69
CA VAL A 258 -16.99 39.63 -18.64
C VAL A 258 -17.84 39.36 -19.87
#